data_AF-A0A916RBD4-F1
#
_entry.id   AF-A0A916RBD4-F1
#
_cell.length_a   1.000
_cell.length_b   1.000
_cell.length_c   1.000
_cell.angle_alpha   90.00
_cell.angle_beta   90.00
_cell.angle_gamma   90.00
#
_symmetry.space_group_name_H-M   'P 1'
#
loop_
_entity.id
_entity.type
_entity.pdbx_description
1 polymer ?
#
loop_
_entity_poly.entity_id
_entity_poly.type
_entity_poly.pdbx_seq_one_letter_code
_entity_poly.pdbx_strand_id
1 'polypeptide(L)'
;MLFVAFAILIMVGIALAISADLGAVVGLTQNQAARIIPLLIILTLVASAVVGRRHRIGEIIAGFAIWAAIGALLILGYSYRDDFSRVGQRIMGELQPGVAIVEADGQRVRINRSFGGSFRVNTAINGVEVPMIFDTGATAVVLTRADARRVGIDIDRLSYTVPVQTANGLATAAGVTLDSMRIGSIDRSRIRAFVLPQGALETSLLGMTFLDTLSRFSVSQDLLELEN
;
A
#
# COMPACT_ATOMS: atom_id res chain seq x y z
N MET A 1 -23.39 -24.37 30.51
CA MET A 1 -22.90 -22.99 30.73
C MET A 1 -21.45 -22.94 31.24
N LEU A 2 -21.00 -23.87 32.09
CA LEU A 2 -19.60 -23.93 32.57
C LEU A 2 -18.54 -24.08 31.46
N PHE A 3 -18.89 -24.80 30.38
CA PHE A 3 -18.02 -25.05 29.22
C PHE A 3 -17.71 -23.79 28.39
N VAL A 4 -18.61 -22.79 28.40
CA VAL A 4 -18.43 -21.52 27.70
C VAL A 4 -17.42 -20.65 28.44
N ALA A 5 -17.51 -20.61 29.78
CA ALA A 5 -16.52 -19.93 30.61
C ALA A 5 -15.13 -20.55 30.48
N PHE A 6 -15.05 -21.89 30.40
CA PHE A 6 -13.81 -22.65 30.20
C PHE A 6 -13.09 -22.30 28.90
N ALA A 7 -13.84 -22.17 27.81
CA ALA A 7 -13.26 -21.91 26.50
C ALA A 7 -12.95 -20.42 26.26
N ILE A 8 -13.67 -19.51 26.91
CA ILE A 8 -13.27 -18.09 27.00
C ILE A 8 -11.90 -18.00 27.71
N LEU A 9 -11.66 -18.80 28.74
CA LEU A 9 -10.40 -18.80 29.49
C LEU A 9 -9.22 -19.33 28.65
N ILE A 10 -9.44 -20.39 27.86
CA ILE A 10 -8.45 -20.91 26.90
C ILE A 10 -8.21 -19.91 25.77
N MET A 11 -9.25 -19.29 25.23
CA MET A 11 -9.15 -18.30 24.16
C MET A 11 -8.41 -17.05 24.63
N VAL A 12 -8.67 -16.58 25.86
CA VAL A 12 -7.93 -15.48 26.50
C VAL A 12 -6.48 -15.89 26.75
N GLY A 13 -6.21 -17.11 27.18
CA GLY A 13 -4.83 -17.62 27.36
C GLY A 13 -4.04 -17.68 26.04
N ILE A 14 -4.69 -18.12 24.96
CA ILE A 14 -4.09 -18.15 23.61
C ILE A 14 -3.91 -16.73 23.08
N ALA A 15 -4.89 -15.85 23.25
CA ALA A 15 -4.78 -14.45 22.84
C ALA A 15 -3.64 -13.73 23.57
N LEU A 16 -3.50 -13.94 24.89
CA LEU A 16 -2.42 -13.39 25.71
C LEU A 16 -1.04 -13.95 25.34
N ALA A 17 -0.96 -15.21 24.91
CA ALA A 17 0.29 -15.83 24.44
C ALA A 17 0.72 -15.31 23.06
N ILE A 18 -0.24 -14.93 22.21
CA ILE A 18 0.01 -14.40 20.86
C ILE A 18 0.30 -12.90 20.91
N SER A 19 -0.33 -12.15 21.81
CA SER A 19 -0.02 -10.75 22.06
C SER A 19 1.19 -10.64 22.99
N ALA A 20 2.40 -10.64 22.44
CA ALA A 20 3.64 -10.44 23.19
C ALA A 20 3.69 -9.13 24.02
N ASP A 21 2.70 -8.25 23.89
CA ASP A 21 2.63 -6.92 24.52
C ASP A 21 1.60 -6.80 25.68
N LEU A 22 0.69 -7.78 25.88
CA LEU A 22 -0.35 -7.67 26.92
C LEU A 22 0.14 -8.04 28.34
N GLY A 23 1.32 -8.67 28.48
CA GLY A 23 1.96 -8.84 29.79
C GLY A 23 2.27 -7.50 30.47
N ALA A 24 2.59 -6.47 29.67
CA ALA A 24 2.84 -5.11 30.15
C ALA A 24 1.57 -4.42 30.68
N VAL A 25 0.39 -4.75 30.15
CA VAL A 25 -0.90 -4.16 30.57
C VAL A 25 -1.32 -4.59 31.98
N VAL A 26 -0.89 -5.77 32.42
CA VAL A 26 -1.16 -6.33 33.77
C VAL A 26 0.08 -6.31 34.67
N GLY A 27 1.19 -5.73 34.19
CA GLY A 27 2.46 -5.62 34.94
C GLY A 27 3.19 -6.95 35.16
N LEU A 28 2.85 -8.00 34.38
CA LEU A 28 3.47 -9.31 34.48
C LEU A 28 4.61 -9.45 33.46
N THR A 29 5.76 -9.91 33.93
CA THR A 29 6.89 -10.20 33.02
C THR A 29 6.56 -11.40 32.11
N GLN A 30 7.15 -11.43 30.91
CA GLN A 30 6.93 -12.49 29.91
C GLN A 30 7.12 -13.90 30.48
N ASN A 31 8.12 -14.08 31.35
CA ASN A 31 8.40 -15.37 32.03
C ASN A 31 7.36 -15.73 33.10
N GLN A 32 6.73 -14.75 33.75
CA GLN A 32 5.67 -15.00 34.73
C GLN A 32 4.36 -15.37 34.03
N ALA A 33 4.03 -14.69 32.92
CA ALA A 33 2.87 -15.02 32.10
C ALA A 33 2.96 -16.46 31.56
N ALA A 34 4.13 -16.87 31.07
CA ALA A 34 4.38 -18.22 30.54
C ALA A 34 4.16 -19.35 31.58
N ARG A 35 4.37 -19.07 32.88
CA ARG A 35 4.18 -20.07 33.96
C ARG A 35 2.74 -20.20 34.43
N ILE A 36 1.94 -19.14 34.31
CA ILE A 36 0.55 -19.12 34.81
C ILE A 36 -0.41 -19.81 33.84
N ILE A 37 -0.13 -19.73 32.53
CA ILE A 37 -0.95 -20.35 31.47
C ILE A 37 -1.15 -21.87 31.68
N PRO A 38 -0.10 -22.70 31.84
CA PRO A 38 -0.29 -24.14 32.03
C PRO A 38 -1.03 -24.47 33.34
N LEU A 39 -0.86 -23.68 34.40
CA LEU A 39 -1.56 -23.88 35.67
C LEU A 39 -3.06 -23.60 35.56
N LEU A 40 -3.45 -22.58 34.80
CA LEU A 40 -4.87 -22.31 34.51
C LEU A 40 -5.50 -23.42 33.66
N ILE A 41 -4.76 -23.98 32.69
CA ILE A 41 -5.22 -25.12 31.89
C ILE A 41 -5.46 -26.35 32.78
N ILE A 42 -4.55 -26.66 33.70
CA ILE A 42 -4.70 -27.80 34.61
C ILE A 42 -5.84 -27.58 35.61
N LEU A 43 -5.92 -26.39 36.22
CA LEU A 43 -6.97 -26.03 37.18
C LEU A 43 -8.36 -26.16 36.54
N THR A 44 -8.49 -25.67 35.31
CA THR A 44 -9.74 -25.73 34.57
C THR A 44 -10.09 -27.16 34.15
N LEU A 45 -9.11 -27.98 33.74
CA LEU A 45 -9.32 -29.40 33.42
C LEU A 45 -9.88 -30.15 34.64
N VAL A 46 -9.28 -29.94 35.81
CA VAL A 46 -9.70 -30.53 37.09
C VAL A 46 -11.10 -30.03 37.50
N ALA A 47 -11.36 -28.72 37.36
CA ALA A 47 -12.69 -28.16 37.63
C ALA A 47 -13.78 -28.74 36.71
N SER A 48 -13.45 -29.04 35.45
CA SER A 48 -14.38 -29.67 34.50
C SER A 48 -14.73 -31.11 34.89
N ALA A 49 -13.78 -31.85 35.46
CA ALA A 49 -13.98 -33.22 35.91
C ALA A 49 -14.84 -33.30 37.17
N VAL A 50 -14.80 -32.28 38.03
CA VAL A 50 -15.55 -32.21 39.30
C VAL A 50 -17.01 -31.81 39.09
N VAL A 51 -17.33 -31.06 38.03
CA VAL A 51 -18.72 -30.69 37.67
C VAL A 51 -19.35 -31.79 36.81
N GLY A 52 -19.63 -32.94 37.42
CA GLY A 52 -20.32 -34.05 36.77
C GLY A 52 -21.86 -33.94 36.80
N ARG A 53 -22.53 -34.28 35.68
CA ARG A 53 -23.69 -35.20 35.58
C ARG A 53 -24.29 -35.24 34.16
N ARG A 54 -24.31 -36.44 33.56
CA ARG A 54 -25.06 -36.89 32.37
C ARG A 54 -25.18 -35.89 31.21
N HIS A 55 -24.07 -35.43 30.66
CA HIS A 55 -24.12 -34.85 29.31
C HIS A 55 -24.40 -35.98 28.31
N ARG A 56 -25.48 -35.83 27.53
CA ARG A 56 -25.74 -36.74 26.40
C ARG A 56 -24.53 -36.66 25.47
N ILE A 57 -24.00 -37.80 25.01
CA ILE A 57 -22.80 -37.86 24.16
C ILE A 57 -22.92 -36.91 22.94
N GLY A 58 -24.14 -36.73 22.43
CA GLY A 58 -24.42 -35.77 21.35
C GLY A 58 -24.12 -34.31 21.68
N GLU A 59 -24.30 -33.85 22.91
CA GLU A 59 -23.97 -32.47 23.31
C GLU A 59 -22.46 -32.23 23.40
N ILE A 60 -21.71 -33.26 23.79
CA ILE A 60 -20.25 -33.22 23.83
C ILE A 60 -19.69 -33.18 22.40
N ILE A 61 -20.23 -34.00 21.49
CA ILE A 61 -19.85 -34.01 20.07
C ILE A 61 -20.19 -32.67 19.41
N ALA A 62 -21.40 -32.14 19.65
CA ALA A 62 -21.82 -30.85 19.09
C ALA A 62 -20.93 -29.69 19.59
N GLY A 63 -20.58 -29.69 20.88
CA GLY A 63 -19.64 -28.72 21.44
C GLY A 63 -18.26 -28.80 20.76
N PHE A 64 -17.73 -30.01 20.58
CA PHE A 64 -16.46 -30.22 19.90
C PHE A 64 -16.49 -29.74 18.44
N ALA A 65 -17.58 -29.98 17.73
CA ALA A 65 -17.74 -29.53 16.34
C ALA A 65 -17.76 -27.99 16.22
N ILE A 66 -18.43 -27.29 17.13
CA ILE A 66 -18.44 -25.82 17.17
C ILE A 66 -17.04 -25.28 17.46
N TRP A 67 -16.31 -25.88 18.41
CA TRP A 67 -14.94 -25.48 18.72
C TRP A 67 -13.97 -25.77 17.58
N ALA A 68 -14.12 -26.90 16.90
CA ALA A 68 -13.34 -27.22 15.70
C ALA A 68 -13.63 -26.22 14.57
N ALA A 69 -14.88 -25.80 14.39
CA ALA A 69 -15.26 -24.79 13.40
C ALA A 69 -14.67 -23.40 13.73
N ILE A 70 -14.71 -22.98 14.99
CA ILE A 70 -14.10 -21.72 15.45
C ILE A 70 -12.57 -21.78 15.29
N GLY A 71 -11.94 -22.89 15.69
CA GLY A 71 -10.50 -23.11 15.52
C GLY A 71 -10.10 -23.08 14.05
N ALA A 72 -10.85 -23.74 13.18
CA ALA A 72 -10.64 -23.71 11.74
C ALA A 72 -10.79 -22.29 11.17
N LEU A 73 -11.81 -21.54 11.61
CA LEU A 73 -12.01 -20.15 11.20
C LEU A 73 -10.83 -19.25 11.63
N LEU A 74 -10.32 -19.45 12.84
CA LEU A 74 -9.14 -18.72 13.35
C LEU A 74 -7.86 -19.11 12.61
N ILE A 75 -7.65 -20.39 12.31
CA ILE A 75 -6.51 -20.88 11.51
C ILE A 75 -6.58 -20.30 10.10
N LEU A 76 -7.76 -20.28 9.48
CA LEU A 76 -7.97 -19.65 8.18
C LEU A 76 -7.69 -18.14 8.26
N GLY A 77 -8.27 -17.43 9.22
CA GLY A 77 -8.02 -16.01 9.43
C GLY A 77 -6.54 -15.67 9.64
N TYR A 78 -5.81 -16.51 10.40
CA TYR A 78 -4.38 -16.35 10.61
C TYR A 78 -3.55 -16.73 9.38
N SER A 79 -3.91 -17.81 8.68
CA SER A 79 -3.23 -18.24 7.45
C SER A 79 -3.31 -17.19 6.35
N TYR A 80 -4.40 -16.40 6.32
CA TYR A 80 -4.61 -15.31 5.38
C TYR A 80 -4.30 -13.93 5.96
N ARG A 81 -3.65 -13.83 7.14
CA ARG A 81 -3.32 -12.55 7.79
C ARG A 81 -2.46 -11.64 6.91
N ASP A 82 -1.55 -12.25 6.14
CA ASP A 82 -0.62 -11.55 5.26
C ASP A 82 -1.27 -11.14 3.92
N ASP A 83 -2.45 -11.68 3.62
CA ASP A 83 -3.27 -11.26 2.48
C ASP A 83 -4.24 -10.15 2.88
N PHE A 84 -4.74 -10.18 4.11
CA PHE A 84 -5.55 -9.08 4.67
C PHE A 84 -4.75 -7.78 4.84
N SER A 85 -3.46 -7.85 5.20
CA SER A 85 -2.60 -6.67 5.24
C SER A 85 -2.39 -6.06 3.84
N ARG A 86 -2.31 -6.90 2.80
CA ARG A 86 -2.24 -6.45 1.39
C ARG A 86 -3.55 -5.81 0.92
N VAL A 87 -4.71 -6.30 1.36
CA VAL A 87 -6.01 -5.68 1.08
C VAL A 87 -6.19 -4.37 1.88
N GLY A 88 -5.77 -4.33 3.14
CA GLY A 88 -5.80 -3.12 3.97
C GLY A 88 -4.90 -2.01 3.42
N GLN A 89 -3.71 -2.36 2.91
CA GLN A 89 -2.83 -1.42 2.20
C GLN A 89 -3.43 -0.91 0.88
N ARG A 90 -4.23 -1.72 0.17
CA ARG A 90 -4.97 -1.28 -1.03
C ARG A 90 -6.06 -0.27 -0.70
N ILE A 91 -6.80 -0.49 0.39
CA ILE A 91 -7.88 0.40 0.85
C ILE A 91 -7.31 1.69 1.46
N MET A 92 -6.25 1.62 2.27
CA MET A 92 -5.57 2.83 2.77
C MET A 92 -4.83 3.59 1.68
N GLY A 93 -4.30 2.90 0.65
CA GLY A 93 -3.72 3.52 -0.55
C GLY A 93 -4.76 4.20 -1.45
N GLU A 94 -6.05 3.91 -1.26
CA GLU A 94 -7.17 4.53 -1.96
C GLU A 94 -7.55 5.90 -1.37
N LEU A 95 -7.22 6.15 -0.10
CA LEU A 95 -7.45 7.45 0.57
C LEU A 95 -6.30 8.45 0.34
N GLN A 96 -5.13 7.98 -0.09
CA GLN A 96 -3.99 8.80 -0.54
C GLN A 96 -3.26 8.12 -1.71
N PRO A 97 -3.69 8.35 -2.97
CA PRO A 97 -3.02 7.79 -4.13
C PRO A 97 -1.64 8.46 -4.32
N GLY A 98 -0.58 7.66 -4.46
CA GLY A 98 0.73 8.12 -4.94
C GLY A 98 1.82 8.32 -3.88
N VAL A 99 1.74 7.66 -2.72
CA VAL A 99 2.89 7.63 -1.80
C VAL A 99 3.98 6.75 -2.42
N ALA A 100 4.96 7.40 -3.04
CA ALA A 100 6.26 6.79 -3.24
C ALA A 100 6.74 6.26 -1.89
N ILE A 101 6.89 4.94 -1.76
CA ILE A 101 7.54 4.37 -0.59
C ILE A 101 9.02 4.71 -0.78
N VAL A 102 9.43 5.82 -0.18
CA VAL A 102 10.83 6.20 -0.08
C VAL A 102 11.44 5.25 0.95
N GLU A 103 11.97 4.13 0.46
CA GLU A 103 12.73 3.21 1.28
C GLU A 103 14.02 3.91 1.72
N ALA A 104 14.43 3.68 2.97
CA ALA A 104 15.26 4.55 3.81
C ALA A 104 16.74 4.79 3.37
N ASP A 105 17.08 4.55 2.10
CA ASP A 105 18.42 4.75 1.54
C ASP A 105 18.52 6.03 0.68
N GLY A 106 17.44 6.79 0.53
CA GLY A 106 17.45 8.13 -0.11
C GLY A 106 17.77 8.17 -1.61
N GLN A 107 18.26 7.08 -2.20
CA GLN A 107 18.63 7.00 -3.62
C GLN A 107 17.55 6.36 -4.51
N ARG A 108 16.55 5.71 -3.92
CA ARG A 108 15.54 4.95 -4.65
C ARG A 108 14.13 5.39 -4.31
N VAL A 109 13.29 5.45 -5.35
CA VAL A 109 11.88 5.78 -5.25
C VAL A 109 11.09 4.59 -5.78
N ARG A 110 10.22 4.03 -4.92
CA ARG A 110 9.41 2.84 -5.24
C ARG A 110 7.93 3.22 -5.31
N ILE A 111 7.28 2.87 -6.42
CA ILE A 111 5.91 3.28 -6.75
C ILE A 111 5.10 2.06 -7.13
N ASN A 112 4.01 1.81 -6.41
CA ASN A 112 3.11 0.72 -6.73
C ASN A 112 2.15 1.10 -7.87
N ARG A 113 1.82 0.13 -8.72
CA ARG A 113 0.87 0.28 -9.81
C ARG A 113 -0.52 0.62 -9.27
N SER A 114 -1.19 1.57 -9.91
CA SER A 114 -2.58 1.90 -9.59
C SER A 114 -3.52 0.80 -10.09
N PHE A 115 -4.67 0.63 -9.45
CA PHE A 115 -5.74 -0.27 -9.91
C PHE A 115 -6.14 -0.07 -11.39
N GLY A 116 -5.91 1.12 -11.95
CA GLY A 116 -6.14 1.40 -13.38
C GLY A 116 -5.08 0.87 -14.34
N GLY A 117 -4.08 0.11 -13.86
CA GLY A 117 -3.04 -0.51 -14.69
C GLY A 117 -1.85 0.39 -15.01
N SER A 118 -1.95 1.70 -14.77
CA SER A 118 -0.87 2.66 -14.95
C SER A 118 -0.11 2.94 -13.65
N PHE A 119 1.16 3.34 -13.77
CA PHE A 119 1.92 3.89 -12.66
C PHE A 119 1.67 5.39 -12.57
N ARG A 120 1.04 5.82 -11.49
CA ARG A 120 0.82 7.24 -11.18
C ARG A 120 1.91 7.72 -10.25
N VAL A 121 2.55 8.81 -10.64
CA VAL A 121 3.70 9.40 -9.97
C VAL A 121 3.34 10.82 -9.57
N ASN A 122 3.43 11.14 -8.28
CA ASN A 122 3.33 12.53 -7.82
C ASN A 122 4.68 13.19 -8.06
N THR A 123 4.68 14.24 -8.89
CA THR A 123 5.88 14.99 -9.23
C THR A 123 5.72 16.44 -8.81
N ALA A 124 6.73 17.03 -8.20
CA ALA A 124 6.76 18.46 -7.95
C ALA A 124 7.47 19.15 -9.11
N ILE A 125 6.73 19.91 -9.92
CA ILE A 125 7.26 20.69 -11.04
C ILE A 125 7.21 22.16 -10.65
N ASN A 126 8.36 22.84 -10.68
CA ASN A 126 8.48 24.23 -10.22
C ASN A 126 7.87 24.46 -8.82
N GLY A 127 7.98 23.46 -7.93
CA GLY A 127 7.44 23.50 -6.57
C GLY A 127 5.94 23.18 -6.44
N VAL A 128 5.26 22.85 -7.54
CA VAL A 128 3.83 22.51 -7.56
C VAL A 128 3.64 21.02 -7.83
N GLU A 129 2.82 20.36 -7.02
CA GLU A 129 2.47 18.95 -7.23
C GLU A 129 1.63 18.75 -8.51
N VAL A 130 2.07 17.83 -9.35
CA VAL A 130 1.46 17.43 -10.61
C VAL A 130 1.40 15.90 -10.64
N PRO A 131 0.20 15.30 -10.66
CA PRO A 131 0.08 13.87 -10.88
C PRO A 131 0.43 13.55 -12.33
N MET A 132 1.31 12.57 -12.53
CA MET A 132 1.76 12.15 -13.86
C MET A 132 1.64 10.65 -14.03
N ILE A 133 1.50 10.20 -15.27
CA ILE A 133 1.55 8.78 -15.62
C ILE A 133 2.94 8.45 -16.17
N PHE A 134 3.59 7.42 -15.63
CA PHE A 134 4.81 6.87 -16.22
C PHE A 134 4.52 6.29 -17.60
N ASP A 135 5.21 6.81 -18.63
CA ASP A 135 5.01 6.41 -20.01
C ASP A 135 6.34 6.37 -20.78
N THR A 136 6.86 5.16 -21.00
CA THR A 136 8.07 4.93 -21.81
C THR A 136 7.84 5.15 -23.31
N GLY A 137 6.59 5.23 -23.76
CA GLY A 137 6.23 5.57 -25.13
C GLY A 137 6.35 7.06 -25.42
N ALA A 138 6.34 7.90 -24.39
CA ALA A 138 6.52 9.34 -24.52
C ALA A 138 8.01 9.70 -24.58
N THR A 139 8.47 10.22 -25.73
CA THR A 139 9.88 10.63 -25.92
C THR A 139 10.31 11.82 -25.07
N ALA A 140 9.36 12.51 -24.44
CA ALA A 140 9.60 13.61 -23.52
C ALA A 140 8.51 13.67 -22.44
N VAL A 141 8.80 14.38 -21.36
CA VAL A 141 7.77 14.83 -20.41
C VAL A 141 6.72 15.65 -21.15
N VAL A 142 5.45 15.32 -20.95
CA VAL A 142 4.32 16.02 -21.58
C VAL A 142 3.37 16.54 -20.52
N LEU A 143 3.07 17.84 -20.57
CA LEU A 143 2.11 18.49 -19.69
C LEU A 143 0.79 18.74 -20.40
N THR A 144 -0.29 18.57 -19.66
CA THR A 144 -1.58 19.14 -20.05
C THR A 144 -1.48 20.67 -20.03
N ARG A 145 -2.28 21.36 -20.84
CA ARG A 145 -2.34 22.83 -20.80
C ARG A 145 -2.73 23.37 -19.40
N ALA A 146 -3.55 22.62 -18.68
CA ALA A 146 -3.99 22.97 -17.32
C ALA A 146 -2.84 22.86 -16.30
N ASP A 147 -2.07 21.77 -16.35
CA ASP A 147 -0.92 21.58 -15.48
C ASP A 147 0.20 22.58 -15.81
N ALA A 148 0.46 22.83 -17.10
CA ALA A 148 1.42 23.85 -17.53
C ALA A 148 1.11 25.23 -16.92
N ARG A 149 -0.16 25.65 -16.97
CA ARG A 149 -0.60 26.89 -16.32
C ARG A 149 -0.38 26.84 -14.80
N ARG A 150 -0.69 25.71 -14.17
CA ARG A 150 -0.57 25.55 -12.71
C ARG A 150 0.87 25.64 -12.22
N VAL A 151 1.84 25.17 -13.02
CA VAL A 151 3.28 25.22 -12.71
C VAL A 151 3.94 26.55 -13.14
N GLY A 152 3.15 27.56 -13.53
CA GLY A 152 3.63 28.91 -13.83
C GLY A 152 4.10 29.14 -15.27
N ILE A 153 3.81 28.23 -16.21
CA ILE A 153 4.13 28.45 -17.63
C ILE A 153 3.11 29.43 -18.22
N ASP A 154 3.62 30.46 -18.89
CA ASP A 154 2.79 31.42 -19.65
C ASP A 154 2.23 30.78 -20.91
N ILE A 155 1.05 30.19 -20.75
CA ILE A 155 0.33 29.47 -21.80
C ILE A 155 -0.10 30.33 -22.98
N ASP A 156 -0.19 31.65 -22.82
CA ASP A 156 -0.66 32.56 -23.87
C ASP A 156 0.47 32.93 -24.85
N ARG A 157 1.72 32.69 -24.44
CA ARG A 157 2.92 32.88 -25.26
C ARG A 157 3.45 31.58 -25.87
N LEU A 158 2.79 30.45 -25.62
CA LEU A 158 3.18 29.15 -26.17
C LEU A 158 2.89 29.08 -27.67
N SER A 159 3.89 28.63 -28.42
CA SER A 159 3.77 28.37 -29.86
C SER A 159 3.68 26.86 -30.11
N TYR A 160 2.52 26.40 -30.57
CA TYR A 160 2.23 24.99 -30.83
C TYR A 160 2.66 24.59 -32.23
N THR A 161 3.97 24.55 -32.47
CA THR A 161 4.57 24.31 -33.80
C THR A 161 5.27 22.96 -33.92
N VAL A 162 5.49 22.24 -32.82
CA VAL A 162 6.20 20.96 -32.84
C VAL A 162 5.21 19.83 -33.16
N PRO A 163 5.33 19.14 -34.30
CA PRO A 163 4.46 18.01 -34.59
C PRO A 163 4.80 16.84 -33.66
N VAL A 164 3.78 16.22 -33.10
CA VAL A 164 3.91 15.07 -32.20
C VAL A 164 2.89 13.99 -32.57
N GLN A 165 3.29 12.73 -32.44
CA GLN A 165 2.39 11.60 -32.60
C GLN A 165 1.84 11.22 -31.22
N THR A 166 0.53 11.20 -31.11
CA THR A 166 -0.18 10.77 -29.90
C THR A 166 -1.03 9.54 -30.20
N ALA A 167 -1.58 8.90 -29.16
CA ALA A 167 -2.54 7.81 -29.33
C ALA A 167 -3.79 8.24 -30.14
N ASN A 168 -4.15 9.52 -30.07
CA ASN A 168 -5.28 10.11 -30.81
C ASN A 168 -4.91 10.59 -32.22
N GLY A 169 -3.68 10.33 -32.67
CA GLY A 169 -3.17 10.76 -33.98
C GLY A 169 -2.16 11.91 -33.89
N LEU A 170 -1.95 12.60 -35.01
CA LEU A 170 -1.04 13.74 -35.10
C LEU A 170 -1.61 14.94 -34.34
N ALA A 171 -0.78 15.54 -33.49
CA ALA A 171 -1.06 16.77 -32.79
C ALA A 171 0.13 17.74 -32.90
N THR A 172 -0.06 18.97 -32.45
CA THR A 172 1.05 19.91 -32.24
C THR A 172 1.30 20.13 -30.76
N ALA A 173 2.53 20.46 -30.41
CA ALA A 173 2.96 20.73 -29.06
C ALA A 173 3.78 22.02 -29.00
N ALA A 174 3.80 22.64 -27.83
CA ALA A 174 4.71 23.74 -27.51
C ALA A 174 5.88 23.22 -26.69
N GLY A 175 7.11 23.48 -27.15
CA GLY A 175 8.32 23.13 -26.42
C GLY A 175 8.55 24.07 -25.25
N VAL A 176 8.81 23.52 -24.07
CA VAL A 176 9.12 24.26 -22.85
C VAL A 176 10.28 23.60 -22.09
N THR A 177 10.90 24.35 -21.20
CA THR A 177 11.89 23.83 -20.25
C THR A 177 11.35 24.06 -18.85
N LEU A 178 11.27 23.00 -18.07
CA LEU A 178 10.88 23.04 -16.66
C LEU A 178 12.10 23.41 -15.82
N ASP A 179 11.96 24.35 -14.90
CA ASP A 179 13.08 24.81 -14.07
C ASP A 179 13.53 23.72 -13.11
N SER A 180 12.56 23.06 -12.48
CA SER A 180 12.78 21.93 -11.58
C SER A 180 11.68 20.89 -11.71
N MET A 181 12.06 19.62 -11.55
CA MET A 181 11.18 18.48 -11.49
C MET A 181 11.71 17.50 -10.44
N ARG A 182 10.89 17.24 -9.42
CA ARG A 182 11.24 16.38 -8.29
C ARG A 182 10.27 15.22 -8.14
N ILE A 183 10.80 14.03 -7.87
CA ILE A 183 10.04 12.82 -7.56
C ILE A 183 10.67 12.17 -6.34
N GLY A 184 9.99 12.21 -5.20
CA GLY A 184 10.57 11.77 -3.93
C GLY A 184 11.88 12.52 -3.63
N SER A 185 12.98 11.78 -3.52
CA SER A 185 14.33 12.33 -3.30
C SER A 185 15.08 12.72 -4.58
N ILE A 186 14.55 12.40 -5.77
CA ILE A 186 15.20 12.67 -7.06
C ILE A 186 14.81 14.06 -7.52
N ASP A 187 15.78 14.97 -7.63
CA ASP A 187 15.59 16.33 -8.15
C ASP A 187 16.37 16.52 -9.45
N ARG A 188 15.74 17.11 -10.45
CA ARG A 188 16.33 17.43 -11.76
C ARG A 188 15.96 18.84 -12.15
N SER A 189 16.93 19.57 -12.70
CA SER A 189 16.72 20.91 -13.24
C SER A 189 16.76 20.91 -14.76
N ARG A 190 16.08 21.91 -15.36
CA ARG A 190 16.10 22.16 -16.81
C ARG A 190 15.65 20.95 -17.64
N ILE A 191 14.53 20.34 -17.27
CA ILE A 191 13.94 19.22 -17.99
C ILE A 191 13.18 19.74 -19.20
N ARG A 192 13.51 19.24 -20.40
CA ARG A 192 12.73 19.53 -21.61
C ARG A 192 11.38 18.85 -21.52
N ALA A 193 10.33 19.59 -21.80
CA ALA A 193 8.96 19.09 -21.83
C ALA A 193 8.17 19.68 -23.00
N PHE A 194 7.02 19.08 -23.27
CA PHE A 194 6.05 19.57 -24.23
C PHE A 194 4.75 19.90 -23.53
N VAL A 195 4.06 20.95 -23.98
CA VAL A 195 2.69 21.25 -23.58
C VAL A 195 1.78 20.93 -24.75
N LEU A 196 0.74 20.13 -24.51
CA LEU A 196 -0.27 19.84 -25.52
C LEU A 196 -1.44 20.82 -25.47
N PRO A 197 -2.15 21.05 -26.59
CA PRO A 197 -3.39 21.81 -26.62
C PRO A 197 -4.44 21.22 -25.68
N GLN A 198 -5.43 22.05 -25.34
CA GLN A 198 -6.53 21.61 -24.48
C GLN A 198 -7.29 20.43 -25.12
N GLY A 199 -7.56 19.40 -24.33
CA GLY A 199 -8.28 18.20 -24.77
C GLY A 199 -7.45 17.16 -25.53
N ALA A 200 -6.19 17.46 -25.87
CA ALA A 200 -5.31 16.50 -26.53
C ALA A 200 -4.71 15.45 -25.57
N LEU A 201 -4.71 15.74 -24.27
CA LEU A 201 -4.18 14.88 -23.21
C LEU A 201 -4.97 15.08 -21.91
N GLU A 202 -5.38 13.99 -21.27
CA GLU A 202 -6.14 14.04 -20.02
C GLU A 202 -5.25 14.18 -18.78
N THR A 203 -4.12 13.48 -18.76
CA THR A 203 -3.17 13.47 -17.63
C THR A 203 -1.75 13.64 -18.14
N SER A 204 -0.95 14.44 -17.44
CA SER A 204 0.46 14.67 -17.79
C SER A 204 1.27 13.37 -17.79
N LEU A 205 2.25 13.26 -18.69
CA LEU A 205 3.03 12.05 -18.94
C LEU A 205 4.50 12.26 -18.51
N LEU A 206 5.00 11.33 -17.71
CA LEU A 206 6.41 11.23 -17.33
C LEU A 206 7.13 10.39 -18.40
N GLY A 207 7.76 11.08 -19.34
CA GLY A 207 8.45 10.48 -20.48
C GLY A 207 9.98 10.52 -20.38
N MET A 208 10.62 10.12 -21.49
CA MET A 208 12.05 9.81 -21.55
C MET A 208 12.97 10.99 -21.20
N THR A 209 12.60 12.25 -21.46
CA THR A 209 13.45 13.40 -21.09
C THR A 209 13.72 13.53 -19.59
N PHE A 210 12.87 12.93 -18.74
CA PHE A 210 13.18 12.77 -17.32
C PHE A 210 13.81 11.39 -17.05
N LEU A 211 13.25 10.32 -17.61
CA LEU A 211 13.70 8.95 -17.33
C LEU A 211 15.16 8.70 -17.72
N ASP A 212 15.63 9.30 -18.80
CA ASP A 212 17.03 9.23 -19.26
C ASP A 212 18.02 9.93 -18.31
N THR A 213 17.53 10.73 -17.37
CA THR A 213 18.36 11.39 -16.36
C THR A 213 18.59 10.53 -15.12
N LEU A 214 17.90 9.39 -15.02
CA LEU A 214 18.03 8.45 -13.92
C LEU A 214 19.21 7.53 -14.17
N SER A 215 19.87 7.08 -13.11
CA SER A 215 20.89 6.03 -13.24
C SER A 215 20.28 4.69 -13.63
N ARG A 216 19.05 4.44 -13.16
CA ARG A 216 18.24 3.28 -13.50
C ARG A 216 16.77 3.56 -13.28
N PHE A 217 15.92 2.97 -14.13
CA PHE A 217 14.52 2.73 -13.80
C PHE A 217 14.17 1.29 -14.13
N SER A 218 13.30 0.68 -13.34
CA SER A 218 12.84 -0.69 -13.56
C SER A 218 11.33 -0.81 -13.33
N VAL A 219 10.69 -1.65 -14.14
CA VAL A 219 9.27 -1.98 -13.99
C VAL A 219 9.18 -3.49 -13.79
N SER A 220 8.69 -3.91 -12.63
CA SER A 220 8.52 -5.31 -12.26
C SER A 220 7.12 -5.55 -11.73
N GLN A 221 6.29 -6.26 -12.50
CA GLN A 221 4.89 -6.53 -12.19
C GLN A 221 4.11 -5.25 -11.85
N ASP A 222 3.89 -5.01 -10.55
CA ASP A 222 3.13 -3.90 -10.00
C ASP A 222 4.02 -2.86 -9.30
N LEU A 223 5.33 -2.89 -9.55
CA LEU A 223 6.31 -2.01 -8.94
C LEU A 223 7.14 -1.26 -10.00
N LEU A 224 7.20 0.06 -9.86
CA LEU A 224 8.11 0.95 -10.57
C LEU A 224 9.18 1.41 -9.58
N GLU A 225 10.45 1.23 -9.95
CA GLU A 225 11.60 1.69 -9.18
C GLU A 225 12.39 2.72 -10.00
N LEU A 226 12.67 3.88 -9.39
CA LEU A 226 13.50 4.94 -9.96
C LEU A 226 14.73 5.12 -9.07
N GLU A 227 15.91 5.19 -9.69
CA GLU A 227 17.19 5.34 -9.01
C GLU A 227 17.87 6.65 -9.46
N ASN A 228 18.37 7.41 -8.49
CA ASN A 228 18.99 8.72 -8.72
C ASN A 228 20.28 8.63 -9.54
#